data_AF-A0A355GD22-F1
#
_entry.id   AF-A0A355GD22-F1
#
_cell.length_a   1.000
_cell.length_b   1.000
_cell.length_c   1.000
_cell.angle_alpha   90.00
_cell.angle_beta   90.00
_cell.angle_gamma   90.00
#
_symmetry.space_group_name_H-M   'P 1'
#
loop_
_entity.id
_entity.type
_entity.pdbx_description
1 polymer ?
#
loop_
_entity_poly.entity_id
_entity_poly.type
_entity_poly.pdbx_seq_one_letter_code
_entity_poly.pdbx_strand_id
1 'polypeptide(L)'
;TWQDAYLEVGPEFEKLFAPDSPQRKNYVEVADQSEQVQQFWDAKDAVIVIDRSIFNAISQAMGHKLSEVEYASIFPEATYFKANFEEADVRDAFNAGLKKLCSSGDYAKLLKKHKIDLPSTICDSKAQP
;
A
#
# COMPACT_ATOMS: atom_id res chain seq x y z
N THR A 1 6.45 16.14 -3.23
CA THR A 1 5.11 15.52 -3.24
C THR A 1 4.89 14.97 -4.64
N TRP A 2 4.29 13.79 -4.80
CA TRP A 2 3.96 13.28 -6.13
C TRP A 2 2.77 14.07 -6.67
N GLN A 3 2.89 14.57 -7.89
CA GLN A 3 1.89 15.38 -8.60
C GLN A 3 1.93 15.03 -10.08
N ASP A 4 0.88 15.42 -10.80
CA ASP A 4 0.72 15.25 -12.24
C ASP A 4 0.65 13.78 -12.66
N ALA A 5 -0.07 12.96 -11.87
CA ALA A 5 -0.31 11.54 -12.16
C ALA A 5 -0.78 11.26 -13.60
N TYR A 6 -1.49 12.21 -14.19
CA TYR A 6 -1.99 12.12 -15.56
C TYR A 6 -0.90 12.00 -16.63
N LEU A 7 0.35 12.40 -16.33
CA LEU A 7 1.50 12.25 -17.21
C LEU A 7 2.14 10.85 -17.15
N GLU A 8 1.93 10.11 -16.06
CA GLU A 8 2.72 8.91 -15.73
C GLU A 8 1.90 7.61 -15.74
N VAL A 9 0.58 7.69 -15.48
CA VAL A 9 -0.28 6.50 -15.36
C VAL A 9 -0.64 5.91 -16.73
N GLY A 10 -0.75 6.75 -17.77
CA GLY A 10 -0.92 6.33 -19.16
C GLY A 10 -2.03 7.06 -19.91
N PRO A 11 -2.19 6.79 -21.23
CA PRO A 11 -2.98 7.61 -22.14
C PRO A 11 -4.47 7.71 -21.79
N GLU A 12 -5.06 6.65 -21.24
CA GLU A 12 -6.47 6.66 -20.82
C GLU A 12 -6.68 7.54 -19.58
N PHE A 13 -5.75 7.47 -18.63
CA PHE A 13 -5.80 8.29 -17.43
C PHE A 13 -5.52 9.76 -17.76
N GLU A 14 -4.57 10.02 -18.65
CA GLU A 14 -4.31 11.36 -19.21
C GLU A 14 -5.58 11.95 -19.81
N LYS A 15 -6.22 11.23 -20.74
CA LYS A 15 -7.46 11.68 -21.39
C LYS A 15 -8.57 12.02 -20.40
N LEU A 16 -8.67 11.28 -19.29
CA LEU A 16 -9.69 11.48 -18.28
C LEU A 16 -9.31 12.55 -17.26
N PHE A 17 -8.05 12.74 -16.91
CA PHE A 17 -7.65 13.56 -15.76
C PHE A 17 -6.60 14.63 -16.06
N ALA A 18 -6.36 14.94 -17.33
CA ALA A 18 -5.62 16.11 -17.77
C ALA A 18 -6.25 17.42 -17.22
N PRO A 19 -5.48 18.52 -17.11
CA PRO A 19 -5.96 19.77 -16.50
C PRO A 19 -7.21 20.38 -17.15
N ASP A 20 -7.41 20.16 -18.45
CA ASP A 20 -8.55 20.65 -19.24
C ASP A 20 -9.76 19.69 -19.24
N SER A 21 -9.60 18.49 -18.67
CA SER A 21 -10.66 17.50 -18.60
C SER A 21 -11.75 17.90 -17.57
N PRO A 22 -13.04 17.82 -17.93
CA PRO A 22 -14.15 18.01 -16.98
C PRO A 22 -14.10 17.06 -15.78
N GLN A 23 -13.46 15.90 -15.92
CA GLN A 23 -13.34 14.90 -14.87
C GLN A 23 -12.21 15.21 -13.87
N ARG A 24 -11.28 16.14 -14.18
CA ARG A 24 -10.20 16.55 -13.27
C ARG A 24 -10.72 16.96 -11.89
N LYS A 25 -11.87 17.64 -11.83
CA LYS A 25 -12.49 18.11 -10.58
C LYS A 25 -12.88 16.99 -9.61
N ASN A 26 -12.98 15.75 -10.09
CA ASN A 26 -13.34 14.57 -9.30
C ASN A 26 -12.10 13.78 -8.84
N TYR A 27 -10.89 14.23 -9.18
CA TYR A 27 -9.64 13.57 -8.85
C TYR A 27 -8.75 14.50 -8.04
N VAL A 28 -8.30 14.01 -6.88
CA VAL A 28 -7.47 14.78 -5.94
C VAL A 28 -6.20 13.99 -5.68
N GLU A 29 -5.06 14.64 -5.91
CA GLU A 29 -3.73 14.11 -5.61
C GLU A 29 -3.31 14.64 -4.23
N VAL A 30 -3.22 13.75 -3.25
CA VAL A 30 -2.84 14.10 -1.88
C VAL A 30 -1.50 13.44 -1.57
N ALA A 31 -0.55 14.23 -1.09
CA ALA A 31 0.80 13.73 -0.84
C ALA A 31 0.96 13.10 0.53
N ASP A 32 0.24 13.61 1.54
CA ASP A 32 0.20 13.04 2.88
C ASP A 32 -0.91 11.99 2.95
N GLN A 33 -0.55 10.74 3.19
CA GLN A 33 -1.52 9.65 3.26
C GLN A 33 -2.46 9.77 4.47
N SER A 34 -2.05 10.46 5.53
CA SER A 34 -2.91 10.75 6.68
C SER A 34 -4.01 11.74 6.29
N GLU A 35 -3.65 12.78 5.53
CA GLU A 35 -4.61 13.73 4.98
C GLU A 35 -5.55 13.03 3.98
N GLN A 36 -5.03 12.17 3.11
CA GLN A 36 -5.84 11.41 2.15
C GLN A 36 -6.89 10.52 2.85
N VAL A 37 -6.49 9.83 3.93
CA VAL A 37 -7.41 9.00 4.73
C VAL A 37 -8.43 9.86 5.47
N GLN A 38 -8.02 11.01 5.99
CA GLN A 38 -8.97 11.95 6.63
C GLN A 38 -10.01 12.45 5.64
N GLN A 39 -9.59 12.89 4.44
CA GLN A 39 -10.50 13.34 3.39
C GLN A 39 -11.50 12.25 2.98
N PHE A 40 -11.09 10.98 2.95
CA PHE A 40 -11.99 9.85 2.71
C PHE A 40 -13.08 9.74 3.78
N TRP A 41 -12.72 9.84 5.07
CA TRP A 41 -13.68 9.71 6.19
C TRP A 41 -14.59 10.93 6.36
N ASP A 42 -14.11 12.13 6.01
CA ASP A 42 -14.90 13.38 6.09
C ASP A 42 -15.91 13.51 4.93
N ALA A 43 -15.71 12.77 3.84
CA ALA A 43 -16.57 12.79 2.66
C ALA A 43 -17.68 11.73 2.73
N LYS A 44 -18.86 12.07 2.23
CA LYS A 44 -20.04 11.19 2.26
C LYS A 44 -19.98 10.04 1.24
N ASP A 45 -19.45 10.33 0.05
CA ASP A 45 -19.49 9.43 -1.11
C ASP A 45 -18.11 9.42 -1.80
N ALA A 46 -17.07 9.02 -1.07
CA ALA A 46 -15.68 9.03 -1.55
C ALA A 46 -15.17 7.65 -1.93
N VAL A 47 -14.27 7.63 -2.91
CA VAL A 47 -13.45 6.47 -3.27
C VAL A 47 -11.99 6.86 -3.10
N ILE A 48 -11.20 5.97 -2.50
CA ILE A 48 -9.77 6.14 -2.30
C ILE A 48 -9.02 4.97 -2.93
N VAL A 49 -7.90 5.27 -3.59
CA VAL A 49 -6.93 4.27 -4.08
C VAL A 49 -5.66 4.44 -3.25
N ILE A 50 -5.37 3.45 -2.41
CA ILE A 50 -4.29 3.48 -1.41
C ILE A 50 -3.90 2.06 -1.02
N ASP A 51 -2.69 1.87 -0.48
CA ASP A 51 -2.30 0.62 0.17
C ASP A 51 -3.26 0.29 1.33
N ARG A 52 -3.81 -0.94 1.33
CA ARG A 52 -4.78 -1.40 2.34
C ARG A 52 -4.20 -1.36 3.75
N SER A 53 -2.93 -1.75 3.94
CA SER A 53 -2.33 -1.79 5.28
C SER A 53 -2.17 -0.39 5.85
N ILE A 54 -1.78 0.57 5.01
CA ILE A 54 -1.66 1.97 5.42
C ILE A 54 -3.02 2.57 5.75
N PHE A 55 -4.02 2.38 4.88
CA PHE A 55 -5.39 2.82 5.13
C PHE A 55 -5.94 2.26 6.45
N ASN A 56 -5.75 0.96 6.68
CA ASN A 56 -6.22 0.28 7.90
C ASN A 56 -5.57 0.85 9.15
N ALA A 57 -4.25 1.04 9.13
CA ALA A 57 -3.49 1.53 10.27
C ALA A 57 -3.91 2.97 10.64
N ILE A 58 -4.01 3.87 9.65
CA ILE A 58 -4.39 5.26 9.88
C ILE A 58 -5.84 5.36 10.33
N SER A 59 -6.76 4.66 9.65
CA SER A 59 -8.19 4.67 10.00
C SER A 59 -8.43 4.18 11.43
N GLN A 60 -7.76 3.10 11.83
CA GLN A 60 -7.86 2.60 13.21
C GLN A 60 -7.23 3.57 14.23
N ALA A 61 -6.13 4.24 13.89
CA ALA A 61 -5.52 5.25 14.76
C ALA A 61 -6.43 6.48 14.95
N MET A 62 -7.25 6.80 13.94
CA MET A 62 -8.28 7.84 13.99
C MET A 62 -9.58 7.38 14.68
N GLY A 63 -9.70 6.09 15.03
CA GLY A 63 -10.86 5.52 15.74
C GLY A 63 -11.99 5.03 14.84
N HIS A 64 -11.78 4.99 13.51
CA HIS A 64 -12.76 4.46 12.57
C HIS A 64 -12.79 2.93 12.56
N LYS A 65 -13.94 2.36 12.23
CA LYS A 65 -14.12 0.91 12.13
C LYS A 65 -14.00 0.47 10.68
N LEU A 66 -13.09 -0.46 10.41
CA LEU A 66 -12.89 -1.00 9.06
C LEU A 66 -14.10 -1.79 8.51
N SER A 67 -15.10 -2.09 9.35
CA SER A 67 -16.38 -2.67 8.92
C SER A 67 -17.29 -1.67 8.19
N GLU A 68 -16.94 -0.38 8.19
CA GLU A 68 -17.72 0.70 7.56
C GLU A 68 -17.28 0.97 6.11
N VAL A 69 -16.31 0.22 5.60
CA VAL A 69 -15.76 0.38 4.26
C VAL A 69 -15.85 -0.89 3.44
N GLU A 70 -15.97 -0.73 2.12
CA GLU A 70 -15.88 -1.80 1.14
C GLU A 70 -14.52 -1.73 0.43
N TYR A 71 -13.86 -2.87 0.25
CA TYR A 71 -12.59 -2.94 -0.49
C TYR A 71 -12.79 -3.57 -1.86
N ALA A 72 -12.39 -2.86 -2.91
CA ALA A 72 -12.31 -3.38 -4.27
C ALA A 72 -10.85 -3.64 -4.66
N SER A 73 -10.54 -4.86 -5.12
CA SER A 73 -9.21 -5.23 -5.59
C SER A 73 -9.03 -4.85 -7.07
N ILE A 74 -8.43 -3.70 -7.33
CA ILE A 74 -8.08 -3.23 -8.69
C ILE A 74 -6.65 -3.58 -9.11
N PHE A 75 -5.82 -4.01 -8.15
CA PHE A 75 -4.46 -4.51 -8.33
C PHE A 75 -4.33 -5.91 -7.69
N PRO A 76 -3.29 -6.69 -8.05
CA PRO A 76 -2.99 -7.95 -7.36
C PRO A 76 -2.87 -7.75 -5.83
N GLU A 77 -3.36 -8.71 -5.05
CA GLU A 77 -3.46 -8.57 -3.58
C GLU A 77 -2.12 -8.49 -2.86
N ALA A 78 -1.06 -9.03 -3.47
CA ALA A 78 0.28 -9.03 -2.90
C ALA A 78 1.19 -8.12 -3.71
N THR A 79 1.62 -7.02 -3.07
CA THR A 79 2.79 -6.27 -3.53
C THR A 79 4.02 -6.91 -2.91
N TYR A 80 4.81 -7.60 -3.74
CA TYR A 80 6.09 -8.15 -3.30
C TYR A 80 7.13 -7.04 -3.27
N PHE A 81 7.22 -6.36 -2.13
CA PHE A 81 8.29 -5.40 -1.91
C PHE A 81 9.64 -6.13 -1.94
N LYS A 82 10.51 -5.71 -2.86
CA LYS A 82 11.91 -6.12 -2.89
C LYS A 82 12.74 -4.99 -2.29
N ALA A 83 13.60 -5.33 -1.34
CA ALA A 83 14.64 -4.43 -0.90
C ALA A 83 15.79 -4.51 -1.92
N ASN A 84 16.16 -3.36 -2.49
CA ASN A 84 17.33 -3.25 -3.36
C ASN A 84 18.56 -2.95 -2.50
N PHE A 85 19.65 -3.66 -2.75
CA PHE A 85 20.92 -3.50 -2.08
C PHE A 85 21.99 -3.24 -3.12
N GLU A 86 22.81 -2.21 -2.90
CA GLU A 86 23.98 -1.92 -3.75
C GLU A 86 25.04 -3.01 -3.57
N GLU A 87 25.31 -3.39 -2.31
CA GLU A 87 26.33 -4.36 -1.94
C GLU A 87 25.74 -5.75 -1.71
N ALA A 88 26.40 -6.76 -2.28
CA ALA A 88 25.95 -8.14 -2.23
C ALA A 88 26.03 -8.75 -0.82
N ASP A 89 27.02 -8.37 -0.03
CA ASP A 89 27.19 -8.86 1.34
C ASP A 89 26.08 -8.37 2.28
N VAL A 90 25.64 -7.12 2.12
CA VAL A 90 24.49 -6.54 2.85
C VAL A 90 23.21 -7.28 2.49
N ARG A 91 22.98 -7.52 1.18
CA ARG A 91 21.85 -8.34 0.71
C ARG A 91 21.86 -9.73 1.36
N ASP A 92 23.01 -10.38 1.37
CA ASP A 92 23.14 -11.76 1.85
C ASP A 92 22.93 -11.83 3.38
N ALA A 93 23.45 -10.86 4.12
CA ALA A 93 23.20 -10.70 5.54
C ALA A 93 21.71 -10.45 5.85
N PHE A 94 21.05 -9.59 5.07
CA PHE A 94 19.61 -9.33 5.19
C PHE A 94 18.79 -10.61 4.94
N ASN A 95 19.08 -11.32 3.85
CA ASN A 95 18.40 -12.57 3.50
C ASN A 95 18.58 -13.65 4.57
N ALA A 96 19.79 -13.78 5.14
CA ALA A 96 20.05 -14.71 6.25
C ALA A 96 19.23 -14.34 7.51
N GLY A 97 19.14 -13.05 7.83
CA GLY A 97 18.30 -12.54 8.92
C GLY A 97 16.81 -12.80 8.69
N LEU A 98 16.31 -12.53 7.48
CA LEU A 98 14.92 -12.77 7.10
C LEU A 98 14.57 -14.25 7.22
N LYS A 99 15.46 -15.14 6.75
CA LYS A 99 15.28 -16.60 6.90
C LYS A 99 15.16 -17.02 8.37
N LYS A 100 15.96 -16.42 9.25
CA LYS A 100 15.89 -16.65 10.71
C LYS A 100 14.56 -16.16 11.31
N LEU A 101 14.06 -15.00 10.88
CA LEU A 101 12.75 -14.49 11.31
C LEU A 101 11.60 -15.39 10.86
N CYS A 102 11.67 -15.93 9.64
CA CYS A 102 10.70 -16.90 9.14
C CYS A 102 10.75 -18.20 9.94
N SER A 103 11.93 -18.80 10.14
CA SER A 103 12.06 -20.10 10.82
C SER A 103 11.72 -20.06 12.31
N SER A 104 11.87 -18.89 12.96
CA SER A 104 11.56 -18.70 14.39
C SER A 104 10.09 -18.32 14.64
N GLY A 105 9.35 -17.97 13.59
CA GLY A 105 8.01 -17.39 13.71
C GLY A 105 7.98 -15.93 14.16
N ASP A 106 9.14 -15.29 14.34
CA ASP A 106 9.22 -13.87 14.74
C ASP A 106 8.67 -12.94 13.66
N TYR A 107 8.75 -13.33 12.38
CA TYR A 107 8.11 -12.59 11.30
C TYR A 107 6.58 -12.50 11.49
N ALA A 108 5.93 -13.62 11.80
CA ALA A 108 4.49 -13.65 12.07
C ALA A 108 4.10 -12.81 13.31
N LYS A 109 4.97 -12.78 14.34
CA LYS A 109 4.79 -11.90 15.50
C LYS A 109 4.84 -10.42 15.12
N LEU A 110 5.73 -10.04 14.20
CA LEU A 110 5.80 -8.67 13.68
C LEU A 110 4.52 -8.29 12.94
N LEU A 111 4.03 -9.14 12.03
CA LEU A 111 2.77 -8.89 11.33
C LEU A 111 1.60 -8.71 12.31
N LYS A 112 1.48 -9.60 13.30
CA LYS A 112 0.45 -9.50 14.34
C LYS A 112 0.56 -8.22 15.15
N LYS A 113 1.78 -7.82 15.54
CA LYS A 113 2.04 -6.58 16.29
C LYS A 113 1.55 -5.36 15.51
N HIS A 114 1.75 -5.36 14.20
CA HIS A 114 1.36 -4.26 13.31
C HIS A 114 -0.04 -4.45 12.70
N LYS A 115 -0.79 -5.49 13.12
CA LYS A 115 -2.13 -5.82 12.61
C LYS A 115 -2.19 -5.92 11.08
N ILE A 116 -1.10 -6.40 10.49
CA ILE A 116 -1.01 -6.63 9.05
C ILE A 116 -1.55 -8.05 8.78
N ASP A 117 -2.56 -8.13 7.92
CA ASP A 117 -3.16 -9.37 7.47
C ASP A 117 -2.91 -9.52 5.96
N LEU A 118 -2.13 -10.54 5.59
CA LEU A 118 -1.73 -10.81 4.22
C LEU A 118 -2.18 -12.23 3.84
N PRO A 119 -2.69 -12.43 2.60
CA PRO A 119 -3.07 -13.76 2.14
C PRO A 119 -1.88 -14.72 2.01
N SER A 120 -0.67 -14.17 1.82
CA SER A 120 0.60 -14.89 1.83
C SER A 120 1.75 -13.95 2.18
N THR A 121 2.86 -14.54 2.62
CA THR A 121 4.07 -13.83 3.05
C THR A 121 5.31 -14.39 2.36
N ILE A 122 6.43 -13.66 2.47
CA ILE A 122 7.74 -14.13 2.01
C ILE A 122 8.20 -15.42 2.70
N CYS A 123 7.64 -15.72 3.89
CA CYS A 123 7.93 -16.95 4.62
C CYS A 123 7.14 -18.15 4.09
N ASP A 124 6.06 -17.94 3.31
CA ASP A 124 5.21 -19.00 2.74
C ASP A 124 5.71 -19.46 1.36
N SER A 125 6.34 -18.55 0.62
CA SER A 125 7.04 -18.90 -0.62
C SER A 125 8.23 -19.81 -0.31
N LYS A 126 8.26 -21.02 -0.91
CA LYS A 126 9.52 -21.74 -1.10
C LYS A 126 10.44 -20.76 -1.81
N ALA A 127 11.56 -20.37 -1.18
CA ALA A 127 12.55 -19.47 -1.74
C ALA A 127 12.78 -19.86 -3.20
N GLN A 128 12.23 -19.07 -4.14
CA GLN A 128 12.60 -19.24 -5.53
C GLN A 128 14.04 -18.72 -5.65
N PRO A 129 14.92 -19.49 -6.31
CA PRO A 129 16.34 -19.18 -6.41
C PRO A 129 16.58 -17.82 -7.06
#